data_AF-A0A949ILT7-F1
#
_entry.id   AF-A0A949ILT7-F1
#
_cell.length_a   1.000
_cell.length_b   1.000
_cell.length_c   1.000
_cell.angle_alpha   90.00
_cell.angle_beta   90.00
_cell.angle_gamma   90.00
#
_symmetry.space_group_name_H-M   'P 1'
#
loop_
_entity.id
_entity.type
_entity.pdbx_description
1 polymer ?
#
loop_
_entity_poly.entity_id
_entity_poly.type
_entity_poly.pdbx_seq_one_letter_code
_entity_poly.pdbx_strand_id
1 'polypeptide(L)'
;MDQTGLTSSQLFSLNCLYNKNMYAGNRFAPLKRSTETLLLRVQQTIGRGDYAAAEKLAREALETWRKADAPREEEGKLIATLGKCLEAQRKYEEAYELYMQALNYLVGDAYNEIYTSFLYLNERMGTFTNGSEFKI
;
A
#
# COMPACT_ATOMS: atom_id res chain seq x y z
N MET A 1 4.28 47.50 -8.21
CA MET A 1 3.67 46.80 -7.06
C MET A 1 3.00 45.56 -7.62
N ASP A 2 3.48 44.38 -7.28
CA ASP A 2 2.86 43.13 -7.69
C ASP A 2 1.54 42.93 -6.91
N GLN A 3 0.51 42.36 -7.54
CA GLN A 3 -0.90 42.39 -7.07
C GLN A 3 -1.16 41.60 -5.77
N THR A 4 -0.13 41.04 -5.13
CA THR A 4 -0.23 40.11 -4.00
C THR A 4 0.12 40.72 -2.64
N GLY A 5 0.59 41.97 -2.59
CA GLY A 5 0.97 42.64 -1.33
C GLY A 5 2.19 42.03 -0.62
N LEU A 6 2.88 41.08 -1.25
CA LEU A 6 4.04 40.41 -0.69
C LEU A 6 5.34 41.13 -1.07
N THR A 7 6.26 41.22 -0.13
CA THR A 7 7.61 41.74 -0.36
C THR A 7 8.44 40.75 -1.19
N SER A 8 9.46 41.23 -1.91
CA SER A 8 10.32 40.38 -2.75
C SER A 8 10.97 39.22 -1.98
N SER A 9 11.27 39.40 -0.69
CA SER A 9 11.82 38.35 0.18
C SER A 9 10.78 37.30 0.59
N GLN A 10 9.52 37.71 0.79
CA GLN A 10 8.40 36.81 1.04
C GLN A 10 8.07 35.99 -0.21
N LEU A 11 8.05 36.61 -1.39
CA LEU A 11 7.87 35.89 -2.66
C LEU A 11 9.00 34.89 -2.91
N PHE A 12 10.26 35.24 -2.63
CA PHE A 12 11.39 34.32 -2.75
C PHE A 12 11.27 33.12 -1.80
N SER A 13 10.93 33.37 -0.52
CA SER A 13 10.71 32.29 0.46
C SER A 13 9.54 31.39 0.07
N LEU A 14 8.42 31.98 -0.39
CA LEU A 14 7.25 31.23 -0.82
C LEU A 14 7.53 30.41 -2.08
N ASN A 15 8.28 30.96 -3.03
CA ASN A 15 8.68 30.28 -4.26
C ASN A 15 9.71 29.17 -3.99
N CYS A 16 10.62 29.37 -3.03
CA CYS A 16 11.51 28.31 -2.55
C CYS A 16 10.73 27.18 -1.87
N LEU A 17 9.76 27.49 -1.00
CA LEU A 17 8.88 26.51 -0.35
C LEU A 17 8.02 25.76 -1.38
N TYR A 18 7.41 26.48 -2.31
CA TYR A 18 6.60 25.93 -3.39
C TYR A 18 7.41 25.00 -4.28
N ASN A 19 8.60 25.44 -4.73
CA ASN A 19 9.52 24.59 -5.48
C ASN A 19 9.95 23.37 -4.66
N LYS A 20 10.35 23.54 -3.40
CA LYS A 20 10.79 22.43 -2.54
C LYS A 20 9.68 21.37 -2.35
N ASN A 21 8.42 21.79 -2.22
CA ASN A 21 7.26 20.88 -2.16
C ASN A 21 6.93 20.25 -3.52
N MET A 22 7.03 20.99 -4.62
CA MET A 22 6.81 20.48 -5.98
C MET A 22 7.92 19.47 -6.38
N TYR A 23 9.18 19.71 -6.00
CA TYR A 23 10.29 18.77 -6.19
C TYR A 23 10.26 17.60 -5.21
N ALA A 24 9.71 17.76 -3.99
CA ALA A 24 9.48 16.64 -3.08
C ALA A 24 8.44 15.66 -3.64
N GLY A 25 7.37 16.17 -4.27
CA GLY A 25 6.41 15.34 -5.02
C GLY A 25 7.04 14.60 -6.21
N ASN A 26 8.07 15.19 -6.83
CA ASN A 26 8.78 14.61 -7.98
C ASN A 26 9.92 13.65 -7.60
N ARG A 27 10.47 13.75 -6.39
CA ARG A 27 11.55 12.87 -5.90
C ARG A 27 11.11 11.40 -5.83
N PHE A 28 9.86 11.16 -5.46
CA PHE A 28 9.28 9.82 -5.37
C PHE A 28 8.60 9.36 -6.67
N ALA A 29 8.53 10.20 -7.71
CA ALA A 29 7.94 9.82 -8.99
C ALA A 29 8.59 8.58 -9.63
N PRO A 30 9.93 8.39 -9.65
CA PRO A 30 10.52 7.15 -10.16
C PRO A 30 10.19 5.95 -9.27
N LEU A 31 10.11 6.15 -7.95
CA LEU A 31 9.75 5.10 -7.01
C LEU A 31 8.29 4.66 -7.20
N LYS A 32 7.36 5.61 -7.34
CA LYS A 32 5.94 5.36 -7.67
C LYS A 32 5.80 4.57 -8.97
N ARG A 33 6.47 4.99 -10.04
CA ARG A 33 6.45 4.25 -11.31
C ARG A 33 7.02 2.83 -11.16
N SER A 34 8.08 2.68 -10.37
CA SER A 34 8.68 1.37 -10.14
C SER A 34 7.73 0.45 -9.36
N THR A 35 7.07 0.95 -8.32
CA THR A 35 6.13 0.18 -7.52
C THR A 35 4.83 -0.10 -8.26
N GLU A 36 4.30 0.84 -9.04
CA GLU A 36 3.17 0.61 -9.94
C GLU A 36 3.47 -0.51 -10.95
N THR A 37 4.67 -0.49 -11.55
CA THR A 37 5.09 -1.56 -12.49
C THR A 37 5.17 -2.92 -11.77
N LEU A 38 5.69 -2.94 -10.54
CA LEU A 38 5.74 -4.15 -9.72
C LEU A 38 4.33 -4.63 -9.34
N LEU A 39 3.42 -3.73 -8.97
CA LEU A 39 2.02 -4.05 -8.66
C LEU A 39 1.29 -4.67 -9.85
N LEU A 40 1.49 -4.14 -11.06
CA LEU A 40 0.95 -4.73 -12.29
C LEU A 40 1.50 -6.14 -12.52
N ARG A 41 2.80 -6.35 -12.26
CA ARG A 41 3.42 -7.68 -12.37
C ARG A 41 2.88 -8.66 -11.33
N VAL A 42 2.66 -8.18 -10.10
CA VAL A 42 2.03 -8.95 -9.01
C VAL A 42 0.64 -9.42 -9.44
N GLN A 43 -0.20 -8.52 -9.98
CA GLN A 43 -1.52 -8.87 -10.50
C GLN A 43 -1.45 -9.91 -11.63
N GLN A 44 -0.50 -9.77 -12.56
CA GLN A 44 -0.29 -10.75 -13.62
C GLN A 44 0.12 -12.13 -13.08
N THR A 45 1.01 -12.17 -12.08
CA THR A 45 1.45 -13.43 -11.46
C THR A 45 0.32 -14.09 -10.67
N ILE A 46 -0.52 -13.31 -9.98
CA ILE A 46 -1.76 -13.78 -9.34
C ILE A 46 -2.68 -14.41 -10.38
N GLY A 47 -2.90 -13.75 -11.52
CA GLY A 47 -3.74 -14.29 -12.60
C GLY A 47 -3.19 -15.58 -13.24
N ARG A 48 -1.88 -15.83 -13.12
CA ARG A 48 -1.22 -17.07 -13.56
C ARG A 48 -1.20 -18.17 -12.48
N GLY A 49 -1.68 -17.87 -11.27
CA GLY A 49 -1.66 -18.77 -10.12
C GLY A 49 -0.30 -18.86 -9.41
N ASP A 50 0.70 -18.07 -9.82
CA ASP A 50 2.02 -18.05 -9.18
C ASP A 50 2.05 -17.02 -8.04
N TYR A 51 1.34 -17.36 -6.96
CA TYR A 51 1.17 -16.49 -5.81
C TYR A 51 2.47 -16.34 -4.99
N ALA A 52 3.41 -17.28 -5.09
CA ALA A 52 4.69 -17.22 -4.41
C ALA A 52 5.63 -16.20 -5.07
N ALA A 53 5.68 -16.17 -6.41
CA ALA A 53 6.40 -15.12 -7.13
C ALA A 53 5.76 -13.74 -6.88
N ALA A 54 4.43 -13.67 -6.82
CA ALA A 54 3.68 -12.47 -6.50
C ALA A 54 4.04 -11.92 -5.11
N GLU A 55 4.09 -12.78 -4.10
CA GLU A 55 4.48 -12.43 -2.74
C GLU A 55 5.90 -11.86 -2.68
N LYS A 56 6.87 -12.52 -3.35
CA LYS A 56 8.26 -12.07 -3.38
C LYS A 56 8.38 -10.66 -3.97
N LEU A 57 7.72 -10.41 -5.09
CA LEU A 57 7.71 -9.09 -5.76
C LEU A 57 7.07 -8.02 -4.87
N ALA A 58 5.96 -8.34 -4.19
CA ALA A 58 5.31 -7.41 -3.28
C ALA A 58 6.19 -7.04 -2.08
N ARG A 59 6.95 -8.01 -1.52
CA ARG A 59 7.90 -7.76 -0.42
C ARG A 59 9.08 -6.89 -0.87
N GLU A 60 9.66 -7.17 -2.03
CA GLU A 60 10.75 -6.36 -2.60
C GLU A 60 10.30 -4.90 -2.86
N ALA A 61 9.09 -4.72 -3.37
CA ALA A 61 8.50 -3.39 -3.57
C ALA A 61 8.34 -2.64 -2.24
N LEU A 62 7.82 -3.31 -1.21
CA LEU A 62 7.61 -2.73 0.12
C LEU A 62 8.94 -2.32 0.79
N GLU A 63 9.98 -3.16 0.69
CA GLU A 63 11.30 -2.85 1.24
C GLU A 63 11.93 -1.64 0.55
N THR A 64 11.83 -1.59 -0.79
CA THR A 64 12.32 -0.46 -1.58
C THR A 64 11.56 0.82 -1.22
N TRP A 65 10.25 0.73 -1.00
CA TRP A 65 9.41 1.85 -0.58
C TRP A 65 9.79 2.38 0.80
N ARG A 66 9.97 1.48 1.77
CA ARG A 66 10.38 1.82 3.15
C ARG A 66 11.76 2.47 3.22
N LYS A 67 12.71 1.98 2.42
CA LYS A 67 14.07 2.56 2.34
C LYS A 67 14.08 4.00 1.83
N ALA A 68 13.06 4.39 1.05
CA ALA A 68 12.99 5.71 0.48
C ALA A 68 12.40 6.77 1.43
N ASP A 69 11.90 6.40 2.62
CA ASP A 69 11.14 7.29 3.51
C ASP A 69 9.96 7.99 2.76
N ALA A 70 9.29 7.20 1.93
CA ALA A 70 8.23 7.65 1.04
C ALA A 70 6.86 7.72 1.75
N PRO A 71 5.83 8.34 1.15
CA PRO A 71 4.52 8.50 1.78
C PRO A 71 3.88 7.19 2.23
N ARG A 72 3.25 7.21 3.42
CA ARG A 72 2.65 6.04 4.07
C ARG A 72 1.42 5.48 3.35
N GLU A 73 0.68 6.31 2.60
CA GLU A 73 -0.51 5.85 1.87
C GLU A 73 -0.16 4.77 0.83
N GLU A 74 0.91 4.97 0.08
CA GLU A 74 1.40 4.01 -0.91
C GLU A 74 1.99 2.76 -0.25
N GLU A 75 2.58 2.90 0.94
CA GLU A 75 2.98 1.76 1.75
C GLU A 75 1.76 0.88 2.08
N GLY A 76 0.63 1.50 2.46
CA GLY A 76 -0.63 0.80 2.69
C GLY A 76 -1.11 -0.03 1.49
N LYS A 77 -0.99 0.50 0.26
CA LYS A 77 -1.37 -0.21 -0.98
C LYS A 77 -0.47 -1.42 -1.25
N LEU A 78 0.83 -1.29 -0.97
CA LEU A 78 1.80 -2.39 -1.10
C LEU A 78 1.54 -3.49 -0.06
N ILE A 79 1.27 -3.12 1.20
CA ILE A 79 0.91 -4.05 2.27
C ILE A 79 -0.39 -4.80 1.91
N ALA A 80 -1.41 -4.08 1.44
CA ALA A 80 -2.65 -4.67 1.00
C ALA A 80 -2.47 -5.67 -0.15
N THR A 81 -1.58 -5.36 -1.10
CA THR A 81 -1.26 -6.25 -2.20
C THR A 81 -0.57 -7.53 -1.71
N LEU A 82 0.33 -7.42 -0.71
CA LEU A 82 0.93 -8.58 -0.07
C LEU A 82 -0.14 -9.44 0.63
N GLY A 83 -1.10 -8.81 1.32
CA GLY A 83 -2.25 -9.49 1.92
C GLY A 83 -3.04 -10.32 0.91
N LYS A 84 -3.34 -9.74 -0.27
CA LYS A 84 -4.01 -10.46 -1.38
C LYS A 84 -3.22 -11.67 -1.88
N CYS A 85 -1.89 -11.56 -1.94
CA CYS A 85 -1.04 -12.69 -2.33
C CYS A 85 -1.13 -13.83 -1.30
N LEU A 86 -1.12 -13.51 -0.01
CA LEU A 86 -1.21 -14.51 1.07
C LEU A 86 -2.61 -15.12 1.16
N GLU A 87 -3.66 -14.34 0.95
CA GLU A 87 -5.03 -14.83 0.85
C GLU A 87 -5.17 -15.86 -0.29
N ALA A 88 -4.59 -15.56 -1.46
CA ALA A 88 -4.59 -16.49 -2.59
C ALA A 88 -3.78 -17.78 -2.33
N GLN A 89 -2.75 -17.70 -1.47
CA GLN A 89 -2.01 -18.85 -0.95
C GLN A 89 -2.74 -19.58 0.20
N ARG A 90 -3.93 -19.14 0.60
CA ARG A 90 -4.70 -19.66 1.75
C ARG A 90 -4.04 -19.44 3.11
N LYS A 91 -3.08 -18.52 3.20
CA LYS A 91 -2.45 -18.08 4.45
C LYS A 91 -3.28 -16.97 5.09
N TYR A 92 -4.48 -17.35 5.56
CA TYR A 92 -5.51 -16.39 5.96
C TYR A 92 -5.13 -15.58 7.21
N GLU A 93 -4.42 -16.16 8.16
CA GLU A 93 -3.94 -15.47 9.37
C GLU A 93 -2.96 -14.35 9.02
N GLU A 94 -1.93 -14.65 8.21
CA GLU A 94 -0.95 -13.64 7.79
C GLU A 94 -1.60 -12.56 6.90
N ALA A 95 -2.54 -12.94 6.03
CA ALA A 95 -3.28 -11.98 5.21
C ALA A 95 -4.13 -11.02 6.07
N TYR A 96 -4.77 -11.54 7.13
CA TYR A 96 -5.58 -10.75 8.06
C TYR A 96 -4.76 -9.68 8.77
N GLU A 97 -3.58 -10.04 9.30
CA GLU A 97 -2.69 -9.08 9.96
C GLU A 97 -2.22 -7.98 9.01
N LEU A 98 -1.92 -8.33 7.75
CA LEU A 98 -1.53 -7.36 6.74
C LEU A 98 -2.69 -6.43 6.34
N TYR A 99 -3.91 -6.95 6.19
CA TYR A 99 -5.06 -6.09 5.93
C TYR A 99 -5.33 -5.13 7.09
N MET A 100 -5.23 -5.60 8.34
CA MET A 100 -5.34 -4.72 9.51
C MET A 100 -4.28 -3.61 9.48
N GLN A 101 -3.02 -3.94 9.14
CA GLN A 101 -1.96 -2.95 9.00
C GLN A 101 -2.24 -1.95 7.86
N ALA A 102 -2.67 -2.44 6.70
CA ALA A 102 -2.97 -1.59 5.55
C ALA A 102 -4.10 -0.58 5.84
N LEU A 103 -5.15 -1.01 6.55
CA LEU A 103 -6.28 -0.14 6.90
C LEU A 103 -5.89 1.08 7.76
N ASN A 104 -4.79 1.03 8.50
CA ASN A 104 -4.28 2.18 9.25
C ASN A 104 -3.70 3.29 8.34
N TYR A 105 -3.38 2.96 7.08
CA TYR A 105 -2.75 3.87 6.13
C TYR A 105 -3.66 4.26 4.96
N LEU A 106 -4.65 3.43 4.65
CA LEU A 106 -5.54 3.61 3.52
C LEU A 106 -6.71 4.54 3.85
N VAL A 107 -7.22 5.22 2.82
CA VAL A 107 -8.38 6.12 2.91
C VAL A 107 -9.23 5.98 1.64
N GLY A 108 -10.51 6.34 1.72
CA GLY A 108 -11.42 6.35 0.57
C GLY A 108 -11.66 4.96 -0.02
N ASP A 109 -11.65 4.85 -1.36
CA ASP A 109 -11.99 3.61 -2.06
C ASP A 109 -11.03 2.46 -1.76
N ALA A 110 -9.73 2.76 -1.62
CA ALA A 110 -8.73 1.75 -1.26
C ALA A 110 -8.96 1.19 0.15
N TYR A 111 -9.45 2.01 1.09
CA TYR A 111 -9.86 1.53 2.40
C TYR A 111 -11.05 0.57 2.28
N ASN A 112 -12.08 0.97 1.53
CA ASN A 112 -13.30 0.17 1.37
C ASN A 112 -13.01 -1.20 0.75
N GLU A 113 -12.17 -1.26 -0.29
CA GLU A 113 -11.79 -2.51 -0.96
C GLU A 113 -11.11 -3.50 0.01
N ILE A 114 -10.16 -3.01 0.80
CA ILE A 114 -9.42 -3.86 1.75
C ILE A 114 -10.29 -4.21 2.96
N TYR A 115 -11.17 -3.31 3.38
CA TYR A 115 -12.09 -3.54 4.48
C TYR A 115 -13.05 -4.70 4.19
N THR A 116 -13.55 -4.82 2.95
CA THR A 116 -14.37 -5.98 2.55
C THR A 116 -13.59 -7.29 2.64
N SER A 117 -12.35 -7.30 2.18
CA SER A 117 -11.47 -8.48 2.22
C SER A 117 -11.13 -8.87 3.67
N PHE A 118 -10.88 -7.87 4.52
CA PHE A 118 -10.66 -8.04 5.95
C PHE A 118 -11.88 -8.67 6.65
N LEU A 119 -13.09 -8.15 6.40
CA LEU A 119 -14.33 -8.71 6.98
C LEU A 119 -14.57 -10.15 6.55
N TYR A 120 -14.36 -10.45 5.26
CA TYR A 120 -14.49 -11.80 4.73
C TYR A 120 -13.56 -12.79 5.45
N LEU A 121 -12.30 -12.41 5.66
CA LEU A 121 -11.36 -13.25 6.43
C LEU A 121 -11.77 -13.36 7.90
N ASN A 122 -12.26 -12.29 8.52
CA ASN A 122 -12.70 -12.32 9.91
C ASN A 122 -13.83 -13.34 10.15
N GLU A 123 -14.84 -13.34 9.27
CA GLU A 123 -15.92 -14.33 9.31
C GLU A 123 -15.38 -15.75 9.10
N ARG A 124 -14.50 -15.92 8.10
CA ARG A 124 -13.92 -17.23 7.77
C ARG A 124 -13.05 -17.78 8.90
N MET A 125 -12.27 -16.94 9.55
CA MET A 125 -11.47 -17.30 10.72
C MET A 125 -12.35 -17.70 11.91
N GLY A 126 -13.46 -17.00 12.16
CA GLY A 126 -14.45 -17.40 13.16
C GLY A 126 -15.06 -18.79 12.90
N THR A 127 -15.24 -19.17 11.63
CA THR A 127 -15.64 -20.53 11.27
C THR A 127 -14.54 -21.57 11.45
N PHE A 128 -13.26 -21.22 11.25
CA PHE A 128 -12.13 -22.12 11.48
C PHE A 128 -11.85 -22.36 12.96
N THR A 129 -11.95 -21.32 13.79
CA THR A 129 -11.80 -21.45 15.26
C THR A 129 -12.91 -22.30 15.87
N ASN A 130 -14.13 -22.19 15.34
CA ASN A 130 -15.26 -23.03 15.77
C ASN A 130 -15.22 -24.44 15.16
N GLY A 131 -14.51 -24.64 14.04
CA GLY A 131 -14.36 -25.92 13.35
C GLY A 131 -13.19 -26.79 13.82
N SER A 132 -12.22 -26.22 14.54
CA SER A 132 -11.06 -26.94 15.10
C SER A 132 -11.39 -27.84 16.31
N GLU A 133 -12.64 -27.90 16.76
CA GLU A 133 -13.08 -28.81 17.84
C GLU A 133 -13.58 -30.19 17.34
N PHE A 134 -13.56 -30.49 16.04
CA PHE A 134 -13.83 -31.87 15.59
C PHE A 134 -12.56 -32.72 15.64
N LYS A 135 -12.20 -33.12 16.86
CA LYS A 135 -11.34 -34.28 17.11
C LYS A 135 -12.17 -35.54 16.86
N ILE A 136 -11.80 -36.33 15.85
CA ILE A 136 -12.23 -37.73 15.70
C ILE A 136 -11.46 -38.56 16.74
#